data_AF-A0A554L2K2-F1
#
_entry.id   AF-A0A554L2K2-F1
#
_cell.length_a   1.000
_cell.length_b   1.000
_cell.length_c   1.000
_cell.angle_alpha   90.00
_cell.angle_beta   90.00
_cell.angle_gamma   90.00
#
_symmetry.space_group_name_H-M   'P 1'
#
loop_
_entity.id
_entity.type
_entity.pdbx_description
1 polymer ?
#
loop_
_entity_poly.entity_id
_entity_poly.type
_entity_poly.pdbx_seq_one_letter_code
_entity_poly.pdbx_strand_id
1 'polypeptide(L)'
;MDNTVGSLTQLQRSIIIGSLLGDGYLRIVPRRYNAFLEINHSYSQKEYVDWTFEMLKSICRSGPKMRNGNGVRIAYRFTTRQMPEITELFKVFYANGKK
;
A
#
# COMPACT_ATOMS: atom_id res chain seq x y z
N MET A 1 -16.58 13.64 -15.50
CA MET A 1 -16.13 12.38 -14.88
C MET A 1 -14.92 11.93 -15.67
N ASP A 2 -13.72 12.31 -15.24
CA ASP A 2 -12.50 11.99 -15.95
C ASP A 2 -12.05 10.56 -15.62
N ASN A 3 -12.24 9.65 -16.58
CA ASN A 3 -11.60 8.34 -16.55
C ASN A 3 -10.20 8.48 -17.13
N THR A 4 -9.27 9.03 -16.35
CA THR A 4 -7.85 8.94 -16.67
C THR A 4 -7.37 7.53 -16.34
N VAL A 5 -6.86 6.83 -17.36
CA VAL A 5 -6.20 5.53 -17.21
C VAL A 5 -5.01 5.74 -16.26
N GLY A 6 -5.14 5.33 -15.00
CA GLY A 6 -4.11 5.53 -13.97
C GLY A 6 -4.60 6.16 -12.66
N SER A 7 -5.89 6.50 -12.54
CA SER A 7 -6.44 7.10 -11.33
C SER A 7 -7.02 6.06 -10.34
N LEU A 8 -7.00 6.35 -9.04
CA LEU A 8 -7.60 5.46 -8.04
C LEU A 8 -9.13 5.52 -8.10
N THR A 9 -9.80 4.36 -8.01
CA THR A 9 -11.25 4.38 -7.77
C THR A 9 -11.54 4.91 -6.37
N GLN A 10 -12.77 5.40 -6.14
CA GLN A 10 -13.19 5.84 -4.81
C GLN A 10 -12.98 4.75 -3.75
N LEU A 11 -13.30 3.50 -4.09
CA LEU A 11 -13.12 2.35 -3.19
C LEU A 11 -11.64 2.11 -2.88
N GLN A 12 -10.77 2.13 -3.89
CA GLN A 12 -9.32 1.98 -3.68
C GLN A 12 -8.77 3.10 -2.79
N ARG A 13 -9.18 4.34 -3.05
CA ARG A 13 -8.79 5.49 -2.24
C ARG A 13 -9.23 5.33 -0.78
N SER A 14 -10.47 4.90 -0.54
CA SER A 14 -11.00 4.65 0.81
C SER A 14 -10.24 3.53 1.52
N ILE A 15 -9.92 2.43 0.84
CA ILE A 15 -9.14 1.32 1.40
C ILE A 15 -7.72 1.77 1.75
N ILE A 16 -7.07 2.55 0.87
CA ILE A 16 -5.74 3.10 1.15
C ILE A 16 -5.82 4.01 2.39
N ILE A 17 -6.76 4.96 2.44
CA ILE A 17 -6.93 5.86 3.60
C ILE A 17 -7.18 5.07 4.88
N GLY A 18 -8.08 4.08 4.86
CA GLY A 18 -8.34 3.22 6.03
C GLY A 18 -7.10 2.46 6.48
N SER A 19 -6.32 1.93 5.53
CA SER A 19 -5.03 1.28 5.81
C SER A 19 -4.04 2.27 6.43
N LEU A 20 -4.02 3.53 5.96
CA LEU A 20 -3.20 4.59 6.55
C LEU A 20 -3.67 5.06 7.92
N LEU A 21 -4.91 4.79 8.34
CA LEU A 21 -5.31 5.06 9.72
C LEU A 21 -4.91 3.92 10.68
N GLY A 22 -4.66 2.72 10.16
CA GLY A 22 -4.13 1.57 10.90
C GLY A 22 -2.70 1.24 10.49
N ASP A 23 -2.55 0.07 9.86
CA ASP A 23 -1.30 -0.69 9.81
C ASP A 23 -0.54 -0.52 8.48
N GLY A 24 -1.17 0.13 7.50
CA GLY A 24 -0.59 0.46 6.21
C GLY A 24 0.32 1.68 6.30
N TYR A 25 1.33 1.70 5.44
CA TYR A 25 2.26 2.83 5.37
C TYR A 25 2.68 3.13 3.93
N LEU A 26 2.93 4.42 3.68
CA LEU A 26 3.40 4.90 2.40
C LEU A 26 4.91 5.11 2.43
N ARG A 27 5.57 4.87 1.29
CA ARG A 27 7.01 5.14 1.14
C ARG A 27 7.34 5.71 -0.22
N ILE A 28 8.34 6.57 -0.24
CA ILE A 28 9.07 6.98 -1.44
C ILE A 28 10.45 6.32 -1.37
N VAL A 29 10.79 5.50 -2.38
CA VAL A 29 12.12 4.87 -2.49
C VAL A 29 13.15 5.95 -2.86
N PRO A 30 14.40 5.89 -2.34
CA PRO A 30 15.45 6.80 -2.76
C PRO A 30 15.55 6.92 -4.28
N ARG A 31 15.69 8.15 -4.79
CA ARG A 31 15.74 8.48 -6.22
C ARG A 31 14.42 8.22 -6.99
N ARG A 32 13.29 8.07 -6.29
CA ARG A 32 11.95 8.02 -6.90
C ARG A 32 11.13 9.22 -6.44
N TYR A 33 10.19 9.63 -7.27
CA TYR A 33 9.32 10.78 -7.00
C TYR A 33 7.99 10.37 -6.36
N ASN A 34 7.45 9.22 -6.75
CA ASN A 34 6.11 8.81 -6.36
C ASN A 34 6.12 7.81 -5.21
N ALA A 35 5.15 7.98 -4.31
CA ALA A 35 4.93 7.07 -3.20
C ALA A 35 4.19 5.79 -3.65
N PHE A 36 4.32 4.74 -2.85
CA PHE A 36 3.52 3.52 -2.95
C PHE A 36 3.07 3.09 -1.55
N LEU A 37 1.97 2.32 -1.48
CA LEU A 37 1.49 1.69 -0.26
C LEU A 37 2.18 0.34 -0.08
N GLU A 38 2.67 0.06 1.14
CA GLU A 38 3.02 -1.29 1.59
C GLU A 38 2.02 -1.75 2.66
N ILE A 39 1.45 -2.93 2.43
CA ILE A 39 0.70 -3.70 3.43
C ILE A 39 1.61 -4.85 3.85
N ASN A 40 1.91 -4.96 5.14
CA ASN A 40 2.87 -5.93 5.67
C ASN A 40 2.43 -6.42 7.04
N HIS A 41 1.91 -7.64 7.10
CA HIS A 41 1.39 -8.26 8.32
C HIS A 41 2.09 -9.57 8.62
N SER A 42 1.86 -10.15 9.81
CA SER A 42 2.22 -11.54 10.05
C SER A 42 1.41 -12.47 9.13
N TYR A 43 1.98 -13.62 8.77
CA TYR A 43 1.29 -14.61 7.96
C TYR A 43 -0.03 -15.10 8.58
N SER A 44 -0.19 -15.00 9.91
CA SER A 44 -1.47 -15.28 10.57
C SER A 44 -2.62 -14.38 10.13
N GLN A 45 -2.35 -13.20 9.53
CA GLN A 45 -3.35 -12.29 8.98
C GLN A 45 -3.44 -12.39 7.45
N LYS A 46 -3.09 -13.55 6.87
CA LYS A 46 -3.05 -13.78 5.42
C LYS A 46 -4.33 -13.36 4.71
N GLU A 47 -5.49 -13.73 5.26
CA GLU A 47 -6.80 -13.45 4.65
C GLU A 47 -7.05 -11.95 4.49
N TYR A 48 -6.67 -11.14 5.48
CA TYR A 48 -6.77 -9.68 5.40
C TYR A 48 -5.87 -9.12 4.29
N VAL A 49 -4.64 -9.62 4.18
CA VAL A 49 -3.70 -9.17 3.15
C VAL A 49 -4.19 -9.56 1.75
N ASP A 50 -4.71 -10.78 1.59
CA ASP A 50 -5.27 -11.25 0.32
C ASP A 50 -6.50 -10.46 -0.11
N TRP A 51 -7.42 -10.21 0.83
CA TRP A 51 -8.59 -9.37 0.58
C TRP A 51 -8.17 -7.96 0.15
N THR A 52 -7.24 -7.34 0.88
CA THR A 52 -6.75 -5.99 0.54
C THR A 52 -6.04 -5.99 -0.81
N PHE A 53 -5.27 -7.03 -1.13
CA PHE A 53 -4.64 -7.18 -2.43
C PHE A 53 -5.67 -7.31 -3.55
N GLU A 54 -6.70 -8.12 -3.39
CA GLU A 54 -7.75 -8.31 -4.40
C GLU A 54 -8.42 -6.97 -4.76
N MET A 55 -8.68 -6.13 -3.74
CA MET A 55 -9.24 -4.79 -3.94
C MET A 55 -8.29 -3.81 -4.64
N LEU A 56 -6.97 -3.99 -4.46
CA LEU A 56 -5.93 -3.11 -5.00
C LEU A 56 -5.15 -3.72 -6.18
N LYS A 57 -5.55 -4.89 -6.69
CA LYS A 57 -4.73 -5.67 -7.62
C LYS A 57 -4.42 -4.94 -8.93
N SER A 58 -5.36 -4.11 -9.41
CA SER A 58 -5.20 -3.35 -10.65
C SER A 58 -4.06 -2.31 -10.56
N ILE A 59 -3.69 -1.89 -9.35
CA ILE A 59 -2.59 -0.98 -9.10
C ILE A 59 -1.35 -1.67 -8.51
N CYS A 60 -1.31 -3.01 -8.45
CA CYS A 60 -0.18 -3.78 -7.94
C CYS A 60 0.64 -4.40 -9.08
N ARG A 61 1.95 -4.62 -8.87
CA ARG A 61 2.81 -5.30 -9.85
C ARG A 61 2.87 -6.82 -9.67
N SER A 62 2.67 -7.29 -8.46
CA SER A 62 2.72 -8.71 -8.10
C SER A 62 1.83 -8.97 -6.90
N GLY A 63 1.39 -10.21 -6.77
CA GLY A 63 0.68 -10.68 -5.58
C GLY A 63 1.51 -10.65 -4.30
N PRO A 64 0.87 -10.93 -3.15
CA PRO A 64 1.55 -10.92 -1.86
C PRO A 64 2.63 -12.00 -1.75
N LYS A 65 3.69 -11.70 -1.02
CA LYS A 65 4.86 -12.55 -0.85
C LYS A 65 5.16 -12.76 0.62
N MET A 66 5.53 -14.00 0.96
CA MET A 66 6.09 -14.30 2.28
C MET A 66 7.51 -13.76 2.38
N ARG A 67 7.89 -13.31 3.58
CA ARG A 67 9.24 -12.88 3.92
C ARG A 67 9.57 -13.34 5.33
N ASN A 68 10.74 -13.96 5.51
CA ASN A 68 11.27 -14.24 6.84
C ASN A 68 11.53 -12.90 7.55
N GLY A 69 10.84 -12.70 8.66
CA GLY A 69 11.06 -11.60 9.59
C GLY A 69 12.17 -11.94 10.57
N ASN A 70 12.20 -11.22 11.69
CA ASN A 70 13.17 -11.48 12.75
C ASN A 70 12.81 -12.79 13.47
N GLY A 71 13.76 -13.73 13.52
CA GLY A 71 13.57 -15.04 14.13
C GLY A 71 12.59 -15.92 13.35
N VAL A 72 11.59 -16.47 14.05
CA VAL A 72 10.61 -17.42 13.48
C VAL A 72 9.39 -16.75 12.82
N ARG A 73 9.30 -15.42 12.85
CA ARG A 73 8.12 -14.70 12.33
C ARG A 73 8.14 -14.68 10.81
N ILE A 74 7.04 -15.10 10.18
CA ILE A 74 6.83 -14.95 8.73
C ILE A 74 5.92 -13.74 8.50
N ALA A 75 6.41 -12.79 7.71
CA ALA A 75 5.62 -11.67 7.22
C ALA A 75 4.98 -12.01 5.87
N TYR A 76 3.81 -11.43 5.60
CA TYR A 76 3.07 -11.56 4.35
C TYR A 76 2.70 -10.16 3.86
N ARG A 77 3.16 -9.80 2.66
CA ARG A 77 3.12 -8.41 2.19
C ARG A 77 2.91 -8.26 0.71
N PHE A 78 2.33 -7.14 0.30
CA PHE A 78 2.36 -6.68 -1.09
C PHE A 78 2.58 -5.16 -1.14
N THR A 79 2.87 -4.65 -2.33
CA THR A 79 3.05 -3.22 -2.58
C THR A 79 2.30 -2.80 -3.83
N THR A 80 1.70 -1.61 -3.79
CA THR A 80 1.16 -0.98 -5.00
C THR A 80 2.30 -0.50 -5.91
N ARG A 81 1.96 -0.12 -7.13
CA ARG A 81 2.80 0.71 -8.00
C ARG A 81 3.02 2.07 -7.34
N GLN A 82 4.11 2.71 -7.73
CA GLN A 82 4.34 4.13 -7.42
C GLN A 82 3.41 4.98 -8.28
N MET A 83 2.61 5.86 -7.64
CA MET A 83 1.58 6.64 -8.32
C MET A 83 1.46 8.05 -7.72
N PRO A 84 1.19 9.10 -8.53
CA PRO A 84 1.02 10.47 -8.05
C PRO A 84 -0.07 10.62 -6.98
N GLU A 85 -1.21 9.94 -7.12
CA GLU A 85 -2.29 10.01 -6.13
C GLU A 85 -1.89 9.48 -4.76
N ILE A 86 -1.04 8.45 -4.72
CA ILE A 86 -0.48 7.94 -3.47
C ILE A 86 0.51 8.94 -2.89
N THR A 87 1.23 9.68 -3.74
CA THR A 87 2.11 10.79 -3.30
C THR A 87 1.31 11.91 -2.64
N GLU A 88 0.12 12.24 -3.15
CA GLU A 88 -0.74 13.24 -2.51
C GLU A 88 -1.22 12.76 -1.12
N LEU A 89 -1.58 11.48 -0.99
CA LEU A 89 -1.86 10.90 0.33
C LEU A 89 -0.60 10.91 1.23
N PHE A 90 0.58 10.65 0.68
CA PHE A 90 1.83 10.73 1.44
C PHE A 90 2.05 12.13 2.02
N LYS A 91 1.86 13.19 1.23
CA LYS A 91 2.01 14.58 1.70
C LYS A 91 1.04 14.93 2.83
N VAL A 92 -0.19 14.42 2.77
CA VAL A 92 -1.21 14.65 3.80
C VAL A 92 -0.87 13.91 5.10
N PHE A 93 -0.53 12.62 5.02
CA PHE A 93 -0.33 11.77 6.20
C PHE A 93 1.09 11.84 6.76
N TYR A 94 2.08 12.32 6.00
CA TYR A 94 3.50 12.34 6.40
C TYR A 94 4.11 13.74 6.33
N ALA A 95 3.33 14.79 6.64
CA ALA A 95 3.72 16.19 6.47
C ALA A 95 5.09 16.55 7.11
N ASN A 96 5.48 15.87 8.18
CA ASN A 96 6.77 16.06 8.88
C ASN A 96 7.70 14.83 8.82
N GLY A 97 7.54 13.97 7.81
CA GLY A 97 8.24 12.69 7.71
C GLY A 97 7.84 11.66 8.78
N LYS A 98 6.83 11.99 9.58
CA LYS A 98 6.18 11.13 10.56
C LYS A 98 4.72 10.99 10.16
N LYS A 99 4.22 9.76 10.30
CA LYS A 99 2.79 9.45 10.25
C LYS A 99 2.10 10.06 11.47
#